data_AF-A0A8T7D9V9-F1
#
_entry.id   AF-A0A8T7D9V9-F1
#
_cell.length_a   1.000
_cell.length_b   1.000
_cell.length_c   1.000
_cell.angle_alpha   90.00
_cell.angle_beta   90.00
_cell.angle_gamma   90.00
#
_symmetry.space_group_name_H-M   'P 1'
#
loop_
_entity.id
_entity.type
_entity.pdbx_description
1 polymer ?
#
loop_
_entity_poly.entity_id
_entity_poly.type
_entity_poly.pdbx_seq_one_letter_code
_entity_poly.pdbx_strand_id
1 'polypeptide(L)'
;MAIKKTTKKKVSKKKSARKAVMPIEAVIEIVAAQSKISPACKEAVVNYNAAMRALAAVNKKVIAFTGRFEKSLTNVDKAKTPKQKALAKQRLAASRLAKAEVIADAKAKTKAVNDTDKVIRALANLYNTSLARFEKSFARNAAAKAKALKPKRRRVSKKKAAKK
;
A
#
# COMPACT_ATOMS: atom_id res chain seq x y z
N MET A 1 -23.11 48.74 34.63
CA MET A 1 -22.04 48.10 33.82
C MET A 1 -22.44 46.66 33.51
N ALA A 2 -22.69 46.31 32.25
CA ALA A 2 -23.10 44.96 31.85
C ALA A 2 -21.90 44.21 31.24
N ILE A 3 -21.44 43.16 31.93
CA ILE A 3 -20.33 42.30 31.49
C ILE A 3 -20.87 41.33 30.43
N LYS A 4 -20.51 41.57 29.16
CA LYS A 4 -20.81 40.65 28.05
C LYS A 4 -20.07 39.33 28.27
N LYS A 5 -20.81 38.27 28.61
CA LYS A 5 -20.30 36.88 28.63
C LYS A 5 -19.96 36.45 27.21
N THR A 6 -18.68 36.36 26.88
CA THR A 6 -18.19 35.79 25.62
C THR A 6 -18.23 34.26 25.71
N THR A 7 -19.30 33.65 25.19
CA THR A 7 -19.38 32.20 25.04
C THR A 7 -18.34 31.74 24.01
N LYS A 8 -17.29 31.03 24.47
CA LYS A 8 -16.27 30.42 23.62
C LYS A 8 -16.93 29.41 22.66
N LYS A 9 -16.92 29.73 21.36
CA LYS A 9 -17.41 28.84 20.29
C LYS A 9 -16.60 27.55 20.30
N LYS A 10 -17.25 26.41 20.55
CA LYS A 10 -16.62 25.08 20.55
C LYS A 10 -16.35 24.68 19.08
N VAL A 11 -15.10 24.77 18.63
CA VAL A 11 -14.70 24.33 17.28
C VAL A 11 -14.67 22.79 17.26
N SER A 12 -15.73 22.17 16.78
CA SER A 12 -15.73 20.72 16.52
C SER A 12 -14.86 20.45 15.28
N LYS A 13 -13.71 19.80 15.46
CA LYS A 13 -12.89 19.32 14.33
C LYS A 13 -13.75 18.37 13.49
N LYS A 14 -14.01 18.75 12.23
CA LYS A 14 -14.71 17.90 11.25
C LYS A 14 -13.88 16.63 11.07
N LYS A 15 -14.47 15.45 11.33
CA LYS A 15 -13.80 14.16 11.13
C LYS A 15 -13.39 14.06 9.65
N SER A 16 -12.11 13.90 9.35
CA SER A 16 -11.67 13.69 7.98
C SER A 16 -12.19 12.33 7.50
N ALA A 17 -12.81 12.30 6.33
CA ALA A 17 -13.17 11.04 5.70
C ALA A 17 -11.88 10.26 5.43
N ARG A 18 -11.79 9.03 5.94
CA ARG A 18 -10.69 8.14 5.59
C ARG A 18 -10.78 7.88 4.09
N LYS A 19 -9.74 8.23 3.34
CA LYS A 19 -9.66 7.91 1.91
C LYS A 19 -9.71 6.39 1.75
N ALA A 20 -10.51 5.91 0.80
CA ALA A 20 -10.51 4.50 0.43
C ALA A 20 -9.09 4.11 0.00
N VAL A 21 -8.57 3.03 0.61
CA VAL A 21 -7.25 2.49 0.25
C VAL A 21 -7.43 1.69 -1.03
N MET A 22 -6.64 2.01 -2.06
CA MET A 22 -6.66 1.30 -3.33
C MET A 22 -6.28 -0.18 -3.13
N PRO A 23 -7.01 -1.13 -3.75
CA PRO A 23 -6.65 -2.54 -3.70
C PRO A 23 -5.26 -2.75 -4.30
N ILE A 24 -4.49 -3.70 -3.76
CA ILE A 24 -3.08 -3.87 -4.14
C ILE A 24 -2.93 -4.28 -5.60
N GLU A 25 -3.89 -5.01 -6.15
CA GLU A 25 -3.94 -5.43 -7.54
C GLU A 25 -3.91 -4.21 -8.47
N ALA A 26 -4.77 -3.21 -8.20
CA ALA A 26 -4.81 -1.97 -8.97
C ALA A 26 -3.50 -1.16 -8.82
N VAL A 27 -2.89 -1.18 -7.64
CA VAL A 27 -1.60 -0.50 -7.42
C VAL A 27 -0.50 -1.17 -8.24
N ILE A 28 -0.47 -2.50 -8.30
CA ILE A 28 0.49 -3.27 -9.11
C ILE A 28 0.28 -2.98 -10.60
N GLU A 29 -0.96 -2.91 -11.09
CA GLU A 29 -1.25 -2.58 -12.48
C GLU A 29 -0.70 -1.19 -12.86
N ILE A 30 -0.90 -0.19 -12.00
CA ILE A 30 -0.34 1.16 -12.21
C ILE A 30 1.19 1.08 -12.31
N VAL A 31 1.86 0.44 -11.36
CA VAL A 31 3.33 0.38 -11.34
C VAL A 31 3.87 -0.49 -12.48
N ALA A 32 3.18 -1.57 -12.84
CA ALA A 32 3.53 -2.45 -13.95
C ALA A 32 3.39 -1.74 -15.31
N ALA A 33 2.37 -0.91 -15.51
CA ALA A 33 2.26 -0.07 -16.70
C ALA A 33 3.47 0.88 -16.84
N GLN A 34 4.00 1.34 -15.71
CA GLN A 34 5.18 2.22 -15.66
C GLN A 34 6.52 1.48 -15.73
N SER A 35 6.54 0.14 -15.70
CA SER A 35 7.78 -0.65 -15.76
C SER A 35 8.57 -0.46 -17.06
N LYS A 36 7.90 -0.02 -18.13
CA LYS A 36 8.52 0.33 -19.42
C LYS A 36 9.28 1.65 -19.37
N ILE A 37 8.96 2.51 -18.41
CA ILE A 37 9.45 3.89 -18.30
C ILE A 37 10.45 4.03 -17.16
N SER A 38 10.25 3.29 -16.06
CA SER A 38 11.12 3.33 -14.88
C SER A 38 11.65 1.95 -14.51
N PRO A 39 12.99 1.76 -14.44
CA PRO A 39 13.57 0.52 -13.94
C PRO A 39 13.18 0.25 -12.48
N ALA A 40 13.03 1.30 -11.65
CA ALA A 40 12.59 1.16 -10.27
C ALA A 40 11.18 0.56 -10.16
N CYS A 41 10.25 0.95 -11.04
CA CYS A 41 8.91 0.35 -11.09
C CYS A 41 8.99 -1.13 -11.51
N LYS A 42 9.85 -1.46 -12.48
CA LYS A 42 10.06 -2.85 -12.92
C LYS A 42 10.60 -3.71 -11.77
N GLU A 43 11.65 -3.26 -11.09
CA GLU A 43 12.25 -3.96 -9.96
C GLU A 43 11.27 -4.14 -8.80
N ALA A 44 10.48 -3.11 -8.47
CA ALA A 44 9.48 -3.19 -7.42
C ALA A 44 8.43 -4.30 -7.68
N VAL A 45 7.91 -4.39 -8.92
CA VAL A 45 6.96 -5.44 -9.31
C VAL A 45 7.61 -6.83 -9.24
N VAL A 46 8.84 -6.97 -9.71
CA VAL A 46 9.59 -8.23 -9.63
C VAL A 46 9.80 -8.66 -8.19
N ASN A 47 10.23 -7.74 -7.32
CA ASN A 47 10.49 -8.00 -5.91
C ASN A 47 9.23 -8.40 -5.15
N TYR A 48 8.10 -7.73 -5.40
CA TYR A 48 6.82 -8.09 -4.80
C TYR A 48 6.36 -9.49 -5.23
N ASN A 49 6.44 -9.79 -6.53
CA ASN A 49 6.07 -11.11 -7.04
C ASN A 49 6.97 -12.21 -6.47
N ALA A 50 8.28 -11.95 -6.32
CA ALA A 50 9.21 -12.87 -5.68
C ALA A 50 8.86 -13.08 -4.19
N ALA A 51 8.54 -12.01 -3.46
CA ALA A 51 8.13 -12.08 -2.06
C ALA A 51 6.83 -12.89 -1.88
N MET A 52 5.84 -12.67 -2.75
CA MET A 52 4.57 -13.42 -2.75
C MET A 52 4.79 -14.91 -3.04
N ARG A 53 5.65 -15.26 -4.00
CA ARG A 53 6.02 -16.66 -4.27
C ARG A 53 6.73 -17.31 -3.07
N ALA A 54 7.65 -16.58 -2.43
CA ALA A 54 8.34 -17.07 -1.25
C ALA A 54 7.36 -17.30 -0.07
N LEU A 55 6.43 -16.38 0.15
CA LEU A 55 5.39 -16.53 1.17
C LEU A 55 4.49 -17.74 0.87
N ALA A 56 4.05 -17.92 -0.38
CA ALA A 56 3.26 -19.08 -0.78
C ALA A 56 4.01 -20.41 -0.56
N ALA A 57 5.31 -20.45 -0.88
CA ALA A 57 6.14 -21.63 -0.64
C ALA A 57 6.26 -21.96 0.85
N VAL A 58 6.46 -20.96 1.70
CA VAL A 58 6.52 -21.16 3.16
C VAL A 58 5.16 -21.57 3.72
N ASN A 59 4.05 -20.99 3.26
CA ASN A 59 2.71 -21.39 3.69
C ASN A 59 2.41 -22.86 3.36
N LYS A 60 2.86 -23.35 2.20
CA LYS A 60 2.77 -24.79 1.87
C LYS A 60 3.56 -25.64 2.87
N LYS A 61 4.76 -25.20 3.28
CA LYS A 61 5.55 -25.88 4.31
C LYS A 61 4.86 -25.86 5.68
N VAL A 62 4.26 -24.73 6.07
CA VAL A 62 3.47 -24.60 7.31
C VAL A 62 2.36 -25.64 7.32
N ILE A 63 1.54 -25.71 6.27
CA ILE A 63 0.43 -26.66 6.15
C ILE A 63 0.92 -28.12 6.19
N ALA A 64 1.98 -28.44 5.46
CA ALA A 64 2.56 -29.78 5.49
C ALA A 64 3.11 -30.13 6.89
N PHE A 65 3.67 -29.14 7.60
CA PHE A 65 4.22 -29.33 8.93
C PHE A 65 3.12 -29.47 10.00
N THR A 66 2.01 -28.73 9.91
CA THR A 66 0.90 -28.86 10.88
C THR A 66 0.36 -30.28 10.92
N GLY A 67 0.15 -30.93 9.76
CA GLY A 67 -0.27 -32.32 9.71
C GLY A 67 0.75 -33.30 10.34
N ARG A 68 2.06 -33.05 10.21
CA ARG A 68 3.10 -33.85 10.88
C ARG A 68 3.10 -33.64 12.39
N PHE A 69 2.92 -32.40 12.82
CA PHE A 69 2.83 -32.02 14.23
C PHE A 69 1.64 -32.67 14.93
N GLU A 70 0.47 -32.70 14.28
CA GLU A 70 -0.73 -33.39 14.76
C GLU A 70 -0.51 -34.90 14.88
N LYS A 71 0.20 -35.53 13.94
CA LYS A 71 0.62 -36.93 14.07
C LYS A 71 1.52 -37.15 15.29
N SER A 72 2.46 -36.25 15.55
CA SER A 72 3.31 -36.32 16.75
C SER A 72 2.51 -36.20 18.04
N LEU A 73 1.46 -35.36 18.08
CA LEU A 73 0.54 -35.26 19.22
C LEU A 73 -0.22 -36.57 19.44
N THR A 74 -0.87 -37.08 18.39
CA THR A 74 -1.64 -38.33 18.49
C THR A 74 -0.77 -39.55 18.85
N ASN A 75 0.50 -39.56 18.46
CA ASN A 75 1.45 -40.61 18.85
C ASN A 75 1.77 -40.58 20.35
N VAL A 76 1.76 -39.40 20.98
CA VAL A 76 1.90 -39.30 22.45
C VAL A 76 0.68 -39.88 23.14
N ASP A 77 -0.52 -39.58 22.63
CA ASP A 77 -1.78 -40.06 23.22
C ASP A 77 -1.95 -41.58 23.07
N LYS A 78 -1.48 -42.15 21.95
CA LYS A 78 -1.56 -43.60 21.67
C LYS A 78 -0.46 -44.43 22.34
N ALA A 79 0.58 -43.81 22.90
CA ALA A 79 1.70 -44.53 23.48
C ALA A 79 1.29 -45.26 24.78
N LYS A 80 1.48 -46.58 24.82
CA LYS A 80 1.04 -47.41 25.95
C LYS A 80 2.15 -47.65 26.97
N THR A 81 3.36 -47.96 26.50
CA THR A 81 4.47 -48.30 27.41
C THR A 81 5.27 -47.05 27.85
N PRO A 82 5.95 -47.09 29.02
CA PRO A 82 6.77 -45.97 29.49
C PRO A 82 7.86 -45.58 28.49
N LYS A 83 8.52 -46.57 27.87
CA LYS A 83 9.55 -46.35 26.84
C LYS A 83 8.95 -45.65 25.61
N GLN A 84 7.78 -46.07 25.14
CA GLN A 84 7.09 -45.43 24.00
C GLN A 84 6.67 -43.99 24.34
N LYS A 85 6.15 -43.75 25.55
CA LYS A 85 5.75 -42.40 26.00
C LYS A 85 6.94 -41.46 26.05
N ALA A 86 8.09 -41.90 26.56
CA ALA A 86 9.32 -41.11 26.58
C ALA A 86 9.79 -40.73 25.17
N LEU A 87 9.85 -41.71 24.25
CA LEU A 87 10.23 -41.48 22.85
C LEU A 87 9.26 -40.53 22.14
N ALA A 88 7.94 -40.71 22.33
CA ALA A 88 6.93 -39.86 21.72
C ALA A 88 7.00 -38.42 22.22
N LYS A 89 7.22 -38.22 23.54
CA LYS A 89 7.43 -36.88 24.12
C LYS A 89 8.68 -36.20 23.57
N GLN A 90 9.79 -36.93 23.41
CA GLN A 90 11.02 -36.41 22.81
C GLN A 90 10.78 -35.94 21.36
N ARG A 91 10.10 -36.76 20.55
CA ARG A 91 9.72 -36.41 19.16
C ARG A 91 8.77 -35.23 19.09
N LEU A 92 7.82 -35.12 20.02
CA LEU A 92 6.92 -33.97 20.12
C LEU A 92 7.67 -32.70 20.49
N ALA A 93 8.63 -32.77 21.42
CA ALA A 93 9.47 -31.62 21.79
C ALA A 93 10.28 -31.11 20.59
N ALA A 94 10.93 -32.01 19.86
CA ALA A 94 11.63 -31.65 18.61
C ALA A 94 10.66 -31.04 17.58
N SER A 95 9.45 -31.60 17.45
CA SER A 95 8.42 -31.08 16.54
C SER A 95 7.92 -29.68 16.94
N ARG A 96 7.90 -29.34 18.24
CA ARG A 96 7.54 -27.99 18.73
C ARG A 96 8.58 -26.95 18.35
N LEU A 97 9.87 -27.28 18.46
CA LEU A 97 10.96 -26.39 18.05
C LEU A 97 10.90 -26.14 16.54
N ALA A 98 10.79 -27.19 15.73
CA ALA A 98 10.65 -27.06 14.28
C ALA A 98 9.38 -26.29 13.87
N LYS A 99 8.27 -26.42 14.63
CA LYS A 99 7.07 -25.58 14.40
C LYS A 99 7.37 -24.09 14.56
N ALA A 100 8.10 -23.74 15.63
CA ALA A 100 8.44 -22.35 15.91
C ALA A 100 9.31 -21.75 14.81
N GLU A 101 10.28 -22.51 14.28
CA GLU A 101 11.12 -22.10 13.16
C GLU A 101 10.32 -21.84 11.88
N VAL A 102 9.42 -22.76 11.51
CA VAL A 102 8.58 -22.61 10.31
C VAL A 102 7.64 -21.41 10.43
N ILE A 103 7.09 -21.14 11.63
CA ILE A 103 6.28 -19.95 11.89
C ILE A 103 7.13 -18.68 11.82
N ALA A 104 8.36 -18.70 12.34
CA ALA A 104 9.27 -17.56 12.27
C ALA A 104 9.63 -17.23 10.83
N ASP A 105 9.92 -18.23 9.99
CA ASP A 105 10.17 -18.04 8.56
C ASP A 105 8.92 -17.47 7.86
N ALA A 106 7.73 -17.98 8.16
CA ALA A 106 6.48 -17.45 7.61
C ALA A 106 6.31 -15.96 7.94
N LYS A 107 6.53 -15.57 9.20
CA LYS A 107 6.49 -14.16 9.64
C LYS A 107 7.52 -13.30 8.91
N ALA A 108 8.73 -13.80 8.72
CA ALA A 108 9.78 -13.09 7.97
C ALA A 108 9.37 -12.86 6.51
N LYS A 109 8.79 -13.87 5.84
CA LYS A 109 8.28 -13.72 4.47
C LYS A 109 7.08 -12.77 4.39
N THR A 110 6.16 -12.82 5.35
CA THR A 110 5.05 -11.85 5.43
C THR A 110 5.57 -10.43 5.57
N LYS A 111 6.60 -10.21 6.40
CA LYS A 111 7.23 -8.89 6.53
C LYS A 111 7.84 -8.42 5.20
N ALA A 112 8.54 -9.30 4.47
CA ALA A 112 9.09 -8.97 3.15
C ALA A 112 8.00 -8.58 2.13
N VAL A 113 6.86 -9.26 2.12
CA VAL A 113 5.70 -8.87 1.31
C VAL A 113 5.18 -7.49 1.71
N ASN A 114 5.03 -7.22 3.01
CA ASN A 114 4.57 -5.92 3.48
C ASN A 114 5.54 -4.78 3.14
N ASP A 115 6.85 -5.03 3.17
CA ASP A 115 7.84 -4.01 2.83
C ASP A 115 7.85 -3.73 1.33
N THR A 116 7.70 -4.74 0.48
CA THR A 116 7.54 -4.56 -0.97
C THR A 116 6.20 -3.90 -1.35
N ASP A 117 5.10 -4.21 -0.64
CA ASP A 117 3.80 -3.54 -0.78
C ASP A 117 3.91 -2.03 -0.52
N LYS A 118 4.60 -1.63 0.56
CA LYS A 118 4.84 -0.20 0.85
C LYS A 118 5.56 0.50 -0.29
N VAL A 119 6.59 -0.13 -0.86
CA VAL A 119 7.35 0.43 -1.99
C VAL A 119 6.47 0.61 -3.22
N ILE A 120 5.71 -0.42 -3.60
CA ILE A 120 4.80 -0.35 -4.75
C ILE A 120 3.75 0.74 -4.55
N ARG A 121 3.16 0.85 -3.35
CA ARG A 121 2.19 1.91 -3.03
C ARG A 121 2.81 3.30 -3.09
N ALA A 122 4.04 3.47 -2.61
CA ALA A 122 4.75 4.74 -2.68
C ALA A 122 4.98 5.15 -4.14
N LEU A 123 5.41 4.22 -5.00
CA LEU A 123 5.62 4.47 -6.43
C LEU A 123 4.32 4.84 -7.14
N ALA A 124 3.23 4.12 -6.90
CA ALA A 124 1.91 4.45 -7.47
C ALA A 124 1.43 5.84 -7.02
N ASN A 125 1.63 6.20 -5.75
CA ASN A 125 1.27 7.52 -5.23
C ASN A 125 2.10 8.64 -5.87
N LEU A 126 3.41 8.42 -6.04
CA LEU A 126 4.29 9.36 -6.72
C LEU A 126 3.84 9.57 -8.16
N TYR A 127 3.50 8.49 -8.87
CA TYR A 127 2.98 8.55 -10.23
C TYR A 127 1.65 9.31 -10.32
N ASN A 128 0.66 8.98 -9.48
CA ASN A 128 -0.62 9.68 -9.48
C ASN A 128 -0.45 11.17 -9.15
N THR A 129 0.48 11.50 -8.27
CA THR A 129 0.80 12.89 -7.92
C THR A 129 1.46 13.63 -9.08
N SER A 130 2.40 13.00 -9.79
CA SER A 130 3.06 13.62 -10.94
C SER A 130 2.08 13.82 -12.10
N LEU A 131 1.21 12.83 -12.37
CA LEU A 131 0.17 12.91 -13.39
C LEU A 131 -0.82 14.05 -13.10
N ALA A 132 -1.33 14.15 -11.87
CA ALA A 132 -2.23 15.26 -11.49
C ALA A 132 -1.56 16.64 -11.62
N ARG A 133 -0.26 16.76 -11.33
CA ARG A 133 0.50 18.00 -11.52
C ARG A 133 0.67 18.32 -13.01
N PHE A 134 0.96 17.31 -13.82
CA PHE A 134 1.10 17.44 -15.27
C PHE A 134 -0.21 17.87 -15.93
N GLU A 135 -1.33 17.22 -15.62
CA GLU A 135 -2.66 17.61 -16.15
C GLU A 135 -3.00 19.05 -15.78
N LYS A 136 -2.72 19.45 -14.54
CA LYS A 136 -2.96 20.82 -14.07
C LYS A 136 -2.09 21.85 -14.80
N SER A 137 -0.81 21.56 -15.04
CA SER A 137 0.06 22.48 -15.78
C SER A 137 -0.33 22.54 -17.26
N PHE A 138 -0.69 21.40 -17.85
CA PHE A 138 -1.16 21.30 -19.22
C PHE A 138 -2.45 22.12 -19.43
N ALA A 139 -3.45 21.95 -18.56
CA ALA A 139 -4.69 22.71 -18.62
C ALA A 139 -4.47 24.23 -18.50
N ARG A 140 -3.55 24.66 -17.61
CA ARG A 140 -3.18 26.08 -17.47
C ARG A 140 -2.53 26.63 -18.74
N ASN A 141 -1.60 25.88 -19.32
CA ASN A 141 -0.90 26.28 -20.54
C ASN A 141 -1.85 26.33 -21.75
N ALA A 142 -2.75 25.35 -21.86
CA ALA A 142 -3.81 25.36 -22.87
C ALA A 142 -4.72 26.58 -22.74
N ALA A 143 -5.15 26.91 -21.51
CA ALA A 143 -5.97 28.10 -21.26
C ALA A 143 -5.23 29.41 -21.56
N ALA A 144 -3.92 29.49 -21.25
CA ALA A 144 -3.09 30.65 -21.57
C ALA A 144 -2.96 30.85 -23.08
N LYS A 145 -2.67 29.78 -23.84
CA LYS A 145 -2.64 29.82 -25.31
C LYS A 145 -3.99 30.19 -25.90
N ALA A 146 -5.09 29.63 -25.39
CA ALA A 146 -6.44 29.99 -25.83
C ALA A 146 -6.78 31.46 -25.56
N LYS A 147 -6.29 32.05 -24.47
CA LYS A 147 -6.43 33.50 -24.20
C LYS A 147 -5.57 34.35 -25.13
N ALA A 148 -4.34 33.91 -25.44
CA ALA A 148 -3.44 34.61 -26.35
C ALA A 148 -3.95 34.65 -27.80
N LEU A 149 -4.71 33.64 -28.22
CA LEU A 149 -5.36 33.56 -29.53
C LEU A 149 -6.59 34.48 -29.66
N LYS A 150 -7.11 35.05 -28.57
CA LYS A 150 -8.26 35.96 -28.65
C LYS A 150 -7.82 37.29 -29.27
N PRO A 151 -8.51 37.81 -30.31
CA PRO A 151 -8.15 39.07 -30.92
C PRO A 151 -8.20 40.20 -29.89
N LYS A 152 -7.09 40.94 -29.79
CA LYS A 152 -6.95 42.08 -28.89
C LYS A 152 -7.96 43.14 -29.32
N ARG A 153 -9.09 43.27 -28.63
CA ARG A 153 -10.06 44.35 -28.89
C ARG A 153 -9.34 45.69 -28.72
N ARG A 154 -9.07 46.39 -29.84
CA ARG A 154 -8.57 47.77 -29.82
C ARG A 154 -9.59 48.60 -29.05
N ARG A 155 -9.15 49.18 -27.94
CA ARG A 155 -9.93 50.17 -27.19
C ARG A 155 -10.01 51.40 -28.09
N VAL A 156 -11.12 51.56 -28.82
CA VAL A 156 -11.34 52.75 -29.64
C VAL A 156 -11.64 53.90 -28.66
N SER A 157 -10.67 54.78 -28.46
CA SER A 157 -10.89 56.02 -27.72
C SER A 157 -11.81 56.90 -28.57
N LYS A 158 -13.02 57.18 -28.08
CA LYS A 158 -13.90 58.19 -28.68
C LYS A 158 -13.23 59.56 -28.48
N LYS A 159 -12.60 60.08 -29.54
CA LYS A 159 -12.15 61.47 -29.60
C LYS A 159 -13.40 62.35 -29.53
N LYS A 160 -13.64 63.04 -28.40
CA LYS A 160 -14.66 64.08 -28.30
C LYS A 160 -14.28 65.18 -29.30
N ALA A 161 -15.08 65.38 -30.34
CA ALA A 161 -14.98 66.54 -31.20
C ALA A 161 -15.37 67.78 -30.37
N ALA A 162 -14.43 68.69 -30.15
CA ALA A 162 -14.74 70.02 -29.67
C ALA A 162 -15.44 70.76 -30.83
N LYS A 163 -16.73 71.07 -30.64
CA LYS A 163 -17.46 71.99 -31.53
C LYS A 163 -16.89 73.39 -31.32
N LYS A 164 -16.44 74.02 -32.40
CA LYS A 164 -16.38 75.48 -32.53
C LYS A 164 -17.77 76.00 -32.84
#